data_AF-A0AAD9MLC7-F1
#
_entry.id   AF-A0AAD9MLC7-F1
#
_cell.length_a   1.000
_cell.length_b   1.000
_cell.length_c   1.000
_cell.angle_alpha   90.00
_cell.angle_beta   90.00
_cell.angle_gamma   90.00
#
_symmetry.space_group_name_H-M   'P 1'
#
loop_
_entity.id
_entity.type
_entity.pdbx_description
1 polymer ?
#
loop_
_entity_poly.entity_id
_entity_poly.type
_entity_poly.pdbx_seq_one_letter_code
_entity_poly.pdbx_strand_id
1 'polypeptide(L)' 'MIIKAEDYYSDRLHVLNEAFMFLDISNLSSTASNFVQTRRPSNQMKYSPMFSSSKELLDVFFKPLNKHLEHILERKFWS' A
#
# COMPACT_ATOMS: atom_id res chain seq x y z
N MET A 1 8.01 5.18 9.14
CA MET A 1 7.97 4.41 7.88
C MET A 1 6.59 4.56 7.26
N ILE A 2 6.51 4.79 5.94
CA ILE A 2 5.24 4.79 5.19
C ILE A 2 5.31 3.70 4.15
N ILE A 3 4.30 2.84 4.14
CA ILE A 3 4.11 1.76 3.16
C ILE A 3 3.01 2.18 2.18
N LYS A 4 3.25 1.95 0.89
CA LYS A 4 2.20 2.03 -0.12
C LYS A 4 1.31 0.79 -0.04
N ALA A 5 0.02 0.98 0.16
CA ALA A 5 -0.91 -0.14 0.37
C ALA A 5 -0.93 -1.12 -0.83
N GLU A 6 -0.73 -0.62 -2.04
CA GLU A 6 -0.64 -1.40 -3.27
C GLU A 6 0.52 -2.40 -3.25
N ASP A 7 1.64 -2.04 -2.62
CA ASP A 7 2.80 -2.93 -2.48
C ASP A 7 2.46 -4.10 -1.56
N TYR A 8 1.64 -3.88 -0.52
CA TYR A 8 1.18 -4.95 0.38
C TYR A 8 0.29 -5.98 -0.32
N TYR A 9 -0.51 -5.53 -1.30
CA TYR A 9 -1.34 -6.44 -2.09
C TYR A 9 -0.53 -7.15 -3.19
N SER A 10 0.56 -6.55 -3.67
CA SER A 10 1.45 -7.13 -4.68
C SER A 10 2.43 -8.14 -4.07
N ASP A 11 3.13 -7.77 -3.00
CA ASP A 11 4.08 -8.61 -2.26
C ASP A 11 3.95 -8.38 -0.75
N ARG A 12 3.00 -9.10 -0.15
CA ARG A 12 2.69 -8.98 1.26
C ARG A 12 3.86 -9.32 2.18
N LEU A 13 4.63 -10.35 1.81
CA LEU A 13 5.68 -10.87 2.68
C LEU A 13 6.83 -9.87 2.75
N HIS A 14 7.23 -9.33 1.61
CA HIS A 14 8.26 -8.30 1.55
C HIS A 14 7.88 -7.08 2.42
N VAL A 15 6.66 -6.54 2.23
CA VAL A 15 6.19 -5.38 2.98
C VAL A 15 6.10 -5.62 4.48
N LEU A 16 5.66 -6.81 4.91
CA LEU A 16 5.63 -7.16 6.34
C LEU A 16 7.03 -7.30 6.92
N ASN A 17 7.98 -7.84 6.17
CA ASN A 17 9.37 -7.90 6.62
C ASN A 17 9.98 -6.50 6.76
N GLU A 18 9.71 -5.57 5.84
CA GLU A 18 10.12 -4.17 6.02
C GLU A 18 9.51 -3.57 7.31
N ALA A 19 8.24 -3.88 7.59
CA ALA A 19 7.57 -3.40 8.79
C ALA A 19 8.17 -3.98 10.07
N PHE A 20 8.53 -5.28 10.08
CA PHE A 20 9.19 -5.90 11.23
C PHE A 20 10.59 -5.37 11.45
N MET A 21 11.38 -5.19 10.40
CA MET A 21 12.68 -4.55 10.49
C MET A 21 12.58 -3.14 11.07
N PHE A 22 11.56 -2.37 10.67
CA PHE A 22 11.33 -1.03 11.22
C PHE A 22 10.91 -1.05 12.70
N LEU A 23 10.18 -2.08 13.14
CA LEU A 23 9.75 -2.25 14.54
C LEU A 23 10.78 -2.98 15.41
N ASP A 24 11.94 -3.34 14.85
CA ASP A 24 12.97 -4.17 15.49
C ASP A 24 12.41 -5.51 16.03
N ILE A 25 11.51 -6.11 15.24
CA ILE A 25 10.91 -7.42 15.54
C ILE A 25 11.59 -8.47 14.68
N SER A 26 11.86 -9.64 15.26
CA SER A 26 12.38 -10.80 14.54
C SER A 26 11.46 -11.21 13.39
N ASN A 27 12.05 -11.58 12.25
CA ASN A 27 11.33 -12.01 11.05
C ASN A 27 10.31 -13.13 11.32
N LEU A 28 9.29 -13.21 10.46
CA LEU A 28 8.28 -14.27 10.51
C LEU A 28 8.92 -15.66 10.44
N SER A 29 8.40 -16.58 11.26
CA SER A 29 8.69 -18.00 11.07
C SER A 29 8.15 -18.48 9.71
N SER A 30 8.70 -19.59 9.21
CA SER A 30 8.25 -20.21 7.96
C SER A 30 6.75 -20.53 7.98
N THR A 31 6.22 -20.98 9.12
CA THR A 31 4.80 -21.26 9.32
C THR A 31 3.94 -19.99 9.18
N ALA A 32 4.37 -18.88 9.80
CA ALA A 32 3.65 -17.63 9.74
C ALA A 32 3.73 -16.98 8.34
N SER A 33 4.87 -17.13 7.66
CA SER A 33 5.07 -16.71 6.27
C SER A 33 4.09 -17.40 5.31
N ASN A 34 3.95 -18.73 5.43
CA ASN A 34 3.00 -19.51 4.63
C ASN A 34 1.54 -19.12 4.90
N PHE A 35 1.21 -18.83 6.16
CA PHE A 35 -0.13 -18.35 6.53
C PHE A 35 -0.45 -16.99 5.92
N VAL A 36 0.51 -16.06 5.92
CA VAL A 36 0.37 -14.72 5.33
C VAL A 36 0.12 -14.77 3.82
N GLN A 37 0.81 -15.67 3.11
CA GLN A 37 0.68 -15.85 1.66
C GLN A 37 -0.65 -16.52 1.27
N THR A 38 -1.12 -17.50 2.06
CA THR A 38 -2.32 -18.28 1.74
C THR A 38 -3.62 -17.56 2.09
N ARG A 39 -3.59 -16.61 3.04
CA ARG A 39 -4.79 -15.90 3.48
C ARG A 39 -5.17 -14.78 2.52
N ARG A 40 -6.24 -14.98 1.73
CA ARG A 40 -6.82 -13.90 0.93
C ARG A 40 -7.41 -12.81 1.84
N PRO A 41 -7.23 -11.52 1.52
CA PRO A 41 -7.84 -10.45 2.30
C PRO A 41 -9.36 -10.53 2.15
N SER A 42 -10.08 -10.69 3.27
CA SER A 42 -11.54 -10.89 3.29
C SER A 42 -12.34 -9.61 3.07
N ASN A 43 -11.70 -8.43 3.17
CA ASN A 43 -12.38 -7.13 3.18
C ASN A 43 -12.32 -6.40 1.82
N GLN A 44 -12.34 -7.15 0.71
CA GLN A 44 -12.46 -6.53 -0.61
C GLN A 44 -13.94 -6.25 -0.91
N MET A 45 -14.42 -5.10 -0.45
CA MET A 45 -15.73 -4.60 -0.85
C MET A 45 -15.72 -4.37 -2.36
N LYS A 46 -16.71 -4.93 -3.07
CA LYS A 46 -16.87 -4.64 -4.49
C LYS A 46 -17.39 -3.22 -4.62
N TYR A 47 -16.58 -2.34 -5.20
CA TYR A 47 -16.99 -0.98 -5.52
C TYR A 47 -17.67 -0.94 -6.89
N SER A 48 -18.74 -0.16 -7.01
CA SER A 48 -19.25 0.23 -8.32
C SER A 48 -18.18 1.05 -9.06
N PRO A 49 -18.05 0.90 -10.39
CA PRO A 49 -17.11 1.70 -11.15
C PRO A 49 -17.43 3.19 -10.97
N MET A 50 -16.39 3.98 -10.73
CA MET A 50 -16.49 5.44 -10.62
C MET A 50 -16.70 6.06 -12.02
N PHE A 51 -17.49 7.14 -12.11
CA PHE A 51 -17.59 7.92 -13.34
C PHE A 51 -16.24 8.52 -13.73
N SER A 52 -15.89 8.47 -15.03
CA SER A 52 -14.62 8.98 -15.53
C SER A 52 -14.40 10.46 -15.19
N SER A 53 -15.45 11.29 -15.29
CA SER A 53 -15.39 12.71 -14.94
C SER A 53 -15.09 12.94 -13.45
N SER A 54 -15.67 12.12 -12.56
CA SER A 54 -15.36 12.19 -11.13
C SER A 54 -13.91 11.78 -10.86
N LYS A 55 -13.41 10.75 -11.55
CA LYS A 55 -12.02 10.33 -11.43
C LYS A 55 -11.06 11.44 -11.88
N GLU A 56 -11.30 12.05 -13.04
CA GLU A 56 -10.48 13.15 -13.56
C GLU A 56 -10.46 14.35 -12.59
N LEU A 57 -11.62 14.72 -12.02
CA LEU A 57 -11.70 15.80 -11.04
C LEU A 57 -10.91 15.49 -9.77
N LEU A 58 -11.03 14.26 -9.24
CA LEU A 58 -10.28 13.84 -8.06
C LEU A 58 -8.77 13.80 -8.35
N ASP A 59 -8.36 13.31 -9.53
CA ASP A 59 -6.96 13.27 -9.95
C ASP A 59 -6.38 14.69 -10.00
N VAL A 60 -7.09 15.65 -10.61
CA VAL A 60 -6.65 17.06 -10.65
C VAL A 60 -6.59 17.67 -9.24
N PHE A 61 -7.58 17.40 -8.41
CA PHE A 61 -7.68 17.94 -7.05
C PHE A 61 -6.55 17.43 -6.14
N PHE A 62 -6.25 16.13 -6.17
CA PHE A 62 -5.24 15.53 -5.29
C PHE A 62 -3.82 15.62 -5.83
N LYS A 63 -3.60 15.86 -7.13
CA LYS A 63 -2.26 15.98 -7.72
C LYS A 63 -1.29 16.91 -6.98
N PRO A 64 -1.65 18.16 -6.62
CA PRO A 64 -0.74 19.03 -5.87
C PRO A 64 -0.46 18.50 -4.45
N LEU A 65 -1.45 17.89 -3.79
CA LEU A 65 -1.30 17.31 -2.46
C LEU A 65 -0.39 16.09 -2.48
N ASN A 66 -0.55 15.21 -3.48
CA ASN A 66 0.32 14.04 -3.67
C ASN A 66 1.76 14.47 -3.94
N LYS A 67 1.97 15.51 -4.77
CA LYS A 67 3.32 16.06 -5.01
C LYS A 67 3.96 16.61 -3.74
N HIS A 68 3.17 17.29 -2.89
CA HIS A 68 3.66 17.77 -1.60
C HIS A 68 4.02 16.62 -0.65
N LEU A 69 3.19 15.57 -0.63
CA LEU A 69 3.45 14.36 0.14
C LEU A 69 4.74 13.66 -0.31
N GLU A 70 4.96 13.50 -1.63
CA GLU A 70 6.21 12.94 -2.16
C GLU A 70 7.45 13.72 -1.72
N HIS A 71 7.35 15.05 -1.66
CA HIS A 71 8.43 15.89 -1.18
C HIS A 71 8.73 15.64 0.31
N ILE A 72 7.70 15.56 1.16
CA ILE A 72 7.84 15.27 2.60
C ILE A 72 8.45 13.88 2.82
N LEU A 73 8.06 12.90 2.01
CA LEU A 73 8.53 11.52 2.14
C LEU A 73 9.89 11.27 1.48
N GLU A 74 10.45 12.28 0.79
CA GLU A 74 11.67 12.17 -0.01
C GLU A 74 11.64 10.96 -0.97
N ARG A 75 10.44 10.61 -1.45
CA ARG A 75 10.15 9.41 -2.26
C ARG A 75 9.08 9.73 -3.29
N LYS A 76 9.27 9.22 -4.51
CA LYS A 76 8.26 9.27 -5.58
C LYS A 76 7.39 8.02 -5.54
N PHE A 77 6.08 8.21 -5.39
CA PHE A 77 5.10 7.12 -5.29
C PHE A 77 4.01 7.19 -6.36
N TRP A 78 3.75 8.38 -6.91
CA TRP A 78 2.63 8.72 -7.81
C TRP A 78 3.13 9.62 -8.95
N SER A 79 3.97 9.06 -9.83
CA SER A 79 4.46 9.71 -11.07
C SER A 79 3.70 9.29 -12.31
#